data_AF-A0A139QG70-F1
#
_entry.id   AF-A0A139QG70-F1
#
_cell.length_a   1.000
_cell.length_b   1.000
_cell.length_c   1.000
_cell.angle_alpha   90.00
_cell.angle_beta   90.00
_cell.angle_gamma   90.00
#
_symmetry.space_group_name_H-M   'P 1'
#
loop_
_entity.id
_entity.type
_entity.pdbx_description
1 polymer ?
#
loop_
_entity_poly.entity_id
_entity_poly.type
_entity_poly.pdbx_seq_one_letter_code
_entity_poly.pdbx_strand_id
1 'polypeptide(L)' 'MVTYPNSGEIYDGATQTWKSIPDNSHTLLENSRAWHQLGAKIVGGCCRTSPEDIACLAQAFRE' A
#
# COMPACT_ATOMS: atom_id res chain seq x y z
N MET A 1 -13.68 -4.35 7.08
CA MET A 1 -13.20 -3.50 5.97
C MET A 1 -11.88 -4.06 5.45
N VAL A 2 -11.67 -3.99 4.14
CA VAL A 2 -10.49 -4.49 3.42
C VAL A 2 -9.81 -3.31 2.75
N THR A 3 -8.47 -3.21 2.84
CA THR A 3 -7.68 -2.15 2.19
C THR A 3 -6.51 -2.74 1.42
N TYR A 4 -6.33 -2.34 0.17
CA TYR A 4 -5.25 -2.81 -0.70
C TYR A 4 -4.88 -1.71 -1.72
N PRO A 5 -4.06 -0.72 -1.34
CA PRO A 5 -3.67 0.36 -2.24
C PRO A 5 -2.61 -0.11 -3.24
N ASN A 6 -2.34 0.72 -4.24
CA ASN A 6 -1.11 0.62 -5.04
C ASN A 6 0.11 1.03 -4.18
N SER A 7 1.32 0.73 -4.65
CA SER A 7 2.59 1.06 -3.96
C SER A 7 2.90 2.55 -3.80
N GLY A 8 2.06 3.43 -4.34
CA GLY A 8 2.24 4.90 -4.29
C GLY A 8 2.27 5.53 -5.68
N GLU A 9 2.58 4.75 -6.72
CA GLU A 9 2.47 5.25 -8.11
C GLU A 9 1.01 5.45 -8.54
N ILE A 10 0.80 6.48 -9.35
CA ILE A 10 -0.48 6.75 -10.02
C ILE A 10 -0.40 6.26 -11.46
N TYR A 11 -1.43 5.52 -11.86
CA TYR A 11 -1.60 5.14 -13.26
C TYR A 11 -2.17 6.31 -14.06
N ASP A 12 -1.46 6.73 -15.10
CA ASP A 12 -1.95 7.68 -16.09
C ASP A 12 -2.64 6.91 -17.22
N GLY A 13 -3.97 6.99 -17.27
CA GLY A 13 -4.78 6.33 -18.29
C GLY A 13 -4.62 6.91 -19.70
N ALA A 14 -4.16 8.16 -19.84
CA ALA A 14 -3.98 8.80 -21.15
C ALA A 14 -2.69 8.33 -21.82
N THR A 15 -1.60 8.21 -21.05
CA THR A 15 -0.32 7.72 -21.55
C THR A 15 -0.13 6.21 -21.36
N GLN A 16 -1.04 5.57 -20.62
CA GLN A 16 -0.96 4.17 -20.21
C GLN A 16 0.33 3.83 -19.43
N THR A 17 0.86 4.80 -18.66
CA THR A 17 2.10 4.64 -17.90
C THR A 17 1.89 4.88 -16.41
N TRP A 18 2.86 4.41 -15.60
CA TRP A 18 2.91 4.70 -14.17
C TRP A 18 3.76 5.93 -13.92
N LYS A 19 3.27 6.82 -13.04
CA LYS A 19 3.99 8.00 -12.58
C LYS A 19 4.29 7.85 -11.09
N SER A 20 5.57 7.91 -10.74
CA SER A 20 5.97 8.09 -9.34
C SER A 20 5.54 9.48 -8.90
N ILE A 21 4.80 9.58 -7.81
CA ILE A 21 4.58 10.87 -7.16
C ILE A 21 5.81 11.13 -6.28
N PRO A 22 6.32 12.38 -6.21
CA PRO A 22 7.36 12.73 -5.23
C PRO A 22 6.93 12.49 -3.77
N ASP A 23 5.61 12.45 -3.51
CA ASP A 23 5.04 12.22 -2.20
C ASP A 23 4.76 10.73 -1.95
N ASN A 24 5.83 9.95 -1.80
CA ASN A 24 5.80 8.63 -1.17
C ASN A 24 5.87 8.78 0.37
N SER A 25 5.24 9.81 0.96
CA SER A 25 5.39 10.13 2.40
C SER A 25 5.05 8.97 3.33
N HIS A 26 4.26 8.00 2.87
CA HIS A 26 3.91 6.83 3.64
C HIS A 26 4.05 5.55 2.81
N THR A 27 4.84 4.63 3.33
CA THR A 27 4.93 3.24 2.87
C THR A 27 3.59 2.52 3.01
N LEU A 28 3.44 1.38 2.32
CA LEU A 28 2.27 0.51 2.49
C LEU A 28 2.03 0.14 3.96
N LEU A 29 3.11 -0.06 4.73
CA LEU A 29 3.04 -0.39 6.14
C LEU A 29 2.49 0.77 6.99
N GLU A 30 3.01 1.98 6.81
CA GLU A 30 2.58 3.15 7.58
C GLU A 30 1.10 3.43 7.36
N ASN A 31 0.65 3.38 6.10
CA ASN A 31 -0.77 3.52 5.77
C ASN A 31 -1.61 2.38 6.37
N SER A 32 -1.14 1.14 6.27
CA SER A 32 -1.86 -0.01 6.84
C SER A 32 -2.02 0.08 8.35
N ARG A 33 -1.03 0.60 9.09
CA ARG A 33 -1.14 0.83 10.54
C ARG A 33 -2.21 1.87 10.85
N ALA A 34 -2.24 2.98 10.11
CA ALA A 34 -3.28 4.01 10.26
C ALA A 34 -4.68 3.46 9.95
N TRP A 35 -4.84 2.72 8.85
CA TRP A 35 -6.14 2.14 8.49
C TRP A 35 -6.59 1.05 9.44
N HIS A 36 -5.66 0.28 10.01
CA HIS A 36 -5.97 -0.69 11.05
C HIS A 36 -6.54 -0.01 12.30
N GLN A 37 -5.96 1.12 12.73
CA GLN A 37 -6.52 1.93 13.83
C GLN A 37 -7.92 2.47 13.51
N LEU A 38 -8.22 2.71 12.23
CA LEU A 38 -9.55 3.10 11.75
C LEU A 38 -10.51 1.91 11.51
N GLY A 39 -10.09 0.68 11.83
CA GLY A 39 -10.94 -0.50 11.79
C GLY A 39 -10.80 -1.39 10.54
N ALA A 40 -9.78 -1.18 9.70
CA ALA A 40 -9.41 -2.16 8.68
C ALA A 40 -9.03 -3.50 9.34
N LYS A 41 -9.56 -4.61 8.80
CA LYS A 41 -9.34 -5.97 9.33
C LYS A 41 -8.52 -6.85 8.40
N ILE A 42 -8.47 -6.48 7.12
CA ILE A 42 -7.69 -7.14 6.10
C ILE A 42 -6.93 -6.05 5.36
N VAL A 43 -5.60 -6.15 5.34
CA VAL A 43 -4.69 -5.21 4.70
C VAL A 43 -3.82 -5.96 3.71
N GLY A 44 -3.51 -5.34 2.57
CA GLY A 44 -2.69 -5.93 1.52
C GLY A 44 -2.25 -4.89 0.50
N GLY A 45 -1.83 -5.33 -0.68
CA GLY A 45 -1.37 -4.48 -1.78
C GLY A 45 -2.09 -4.79 -3.09
N CYS A 46 -2.12 -3.83 -4.01
CA CYS A 46 -2.72 -3.95 -5.33
C CYS A 46 -1.64 -3.85 -6.44
N CYS A 47 -1.77 -2.89 -7.35
CA CYS A 47 -0.79 -2.73 -8.41
C CYS A 47 0.54 -2.27 -7.82
N ARG A 48 1.62 -2.83 -8.37
CA ARG A 48 3.01 -2.38 -8.15
C ARG A 48 3.55 -2.60 -6.74
N THR A 49 2.75 -3.14 -5.81
CA THR A 49 3.26 -3.71 -4.57
C THR A 49 4.01 -5.00 -4.84
N SER A 50 5.05 -5.27 -4.04
CA SER A 50 5.93 -6.42 -4.21
C SER A 50 5.78 -7.45 -3.07
N PRO A 51 6.34 -8.66 -3.21
CA PRO A 51 6.40 -9.63 -2.11
C PRO A 51 7.05 -9.09 -0.84
N GLU A 52 8.06 -8.22 -0.97
CA GLU A 52 8.76 -7.58 0.14
C GLU A 52 7.82 -6.66 0.95
N ASP A 53 6.94 -5.92 0.28
CA ASP A 53 5.92 -5.09 0.95
C ASP A 53 4.98 -5.95 1.80
N ILE A 54 4.51 -7.07 1.24
CA ILE A 54 3.61 -8.00 1.95
C ILE A 54 4.32 -8.68 3.11
N ALA A 55 5.60 -9.06 2.96
CA ALA A 55 6.40 -9.60 4.06
C ALA A 55 6.55 -8.59 5.20
N CYS A 56 6.77 -7.31 4.87
CA CYS A 56 6.85 -6.21 5.83
C CYS A 56 5.53 -6.04 6.61
N LEU A 57 4.38 -6.06 5.90
CA LEU A 57 3.06 -6.05 6.53
C LEU A 57 2.86 -7.26 7.46
N ALA A 58 3.17 -8.46 6.97
CA ALA A 58 2.96 -9.69 7.73
C ALA A 58 3.81 -9.71 9.01
N GLN A 59 5.06 -9.23 8.95
CA GLN A 59 5.91 -9.11 10.12
C GLN A 59 5.33 -8.10 11.13
N ALA A 60 4.91 -6.94 10.64
CA ALA A 60 4.44 -5.83 11.47
C ALA A 60 3.10 -6.06 12.21
N PHE A 61 2.25 -6.97 11.71
CA PHE A 61 0.94 -7.30 12.29
C PHE A 61 0.90 -8.66 13.00
N ARG A 62 2.02 -9.38 13.07
CA ARG A 62 2.16 -10.61 13.87
C ARG A 62 2.61 -10.38 15.30
N GLU A 63 3.15 -9.20 15.58
CA GLU A 63 3.54 -8.70 16.92
C GLU A 63 2.32 -8.12 17.66
#